data_AF-A0A661E2A9-F1
#
_entry.id   AF-A0A661E2A9-F1
#
_cell.length_a   1.000
_cell.length_b   1.000
_cell.length_c   1.000
_cell.angle_alpha   90.00
_cell.angle_beta   90.00
_cell.angle_gamma   90.00
#
_symmetry.space_group_name_H-M   'P 1'
#
loop_
_entity.id
_entity.type
_entity.pdbx_description
1 polymer ?
#
loop_
_entity_poly.entity_id
_entity_poly.type
_entity_poly.pdbx_seq_one_letter_code
_entity_poly.pdbx_strand_id
1 'polypeptide(L)'
;MIYAVIDGSDLRKVRMAISRTVKEIFRQQNNLPRSCAIEARNLLIGNINKQSFLYQSYSKAYRKWKIKMGYPLIYWRLRGDLANNIRFFRKSAALTSMDPSGRKGGVSWMAGVPGGIYDSGGKNWSGSGAPTQIALYARVNEYGNSKVPARPLFRPTALQYKKAYLPKQGMRSLLRIRGKWR
;
A
#
# COMPACT_ATOMS: atom_id res chain seq x y z
N MET A 1 -27.67 6.10 -47.83
CA MET A 1 -26.57 5.86 -46.88
C MET A 1 -25.68 7.10 -46.92
N ILE A 2 -25.73 7.96 -45.89
CA ILE A 2 -24.98 9.22 -45.87
C ILE A 2 -23.57 8.90 -45.37
N TYR A 3 -22.58 8.95 -46.27
CA TYR A 3 -21.19 8.91 -45.87
C TYR A 3 -20.83 10.28 -45.30
N ALA A 4 -20.47 10.34 -44.02
CA ALA A 4 -19.89 11.55 -43.45
C ALA A 4 -18.53 11.79 -44.13
N VAL A 5 -18.44 12.84 -44.93
CA VAL A 5 -17.18 13.27 -45.55
C VAL A 5 -16.32 13.87 -44.44
N ILE A 6 -15.32 13.11 -43.98
CA ILE A 6 -14.35 13.59 -42.99
C ILE A 6 -13.44 14.59 -43.70
N ASP A 7 -13.51 15.86 -43.31
CA ASP A 7 -12.64 16.90 -43.86
C ASP A 7 -11.28 16.97 -43.15
N GLY A 8 -10.37 17.82 -43.65
CA GLY A 8 -9.06 18.03 -43.03
C GLY A 8 -9.11 18.59 -41.61
N SER A 9 -10.17 19.32 -41.26
CA SER A 9 -10.39 19.86 -39.91
C SER A 9 -10.76 18.76 -38.92
N ASP A 10 -11.57 17.79 -39.35
CA ASP A 10 -11.99 16.64 -38.56
C ASP A 10 -10.83 15.68 -38.33
N LEU A 11 -9.99 15.44 -39.35
CA LEU A 11 -8.73 14.71 -39.18
C LEU A 11 -7.80 15.38 -38.15
N ARG A 12 -7.73 16.72 -38.16
CA ARG A 12 -6.93 17.48 -37.17
C ARG A 12 -7.50 17.33 -35.76
N LYS A 13 -8.83 17.43 -35.58
CA LYS A 13 -9.50 17.21 -34.28
C LYS A 13 -9.23 15.80 -33.75
N VAL A 14 -9.36 14.78 -34.60
CA VAL A 14 -9.07 13.37 -34.24
C VAL A 14 -7.61 13.20 -33.82
N ARG A 15 -6.64 13.72 -34.59
CA ARG A 15 -5.22 13.67 -34.23
C ARG A 15 -4.94 14.33 -32.88
N MET A 16 -5.53 15.50 -32.62
CA MET A 16 -5.41 16.18 -31.32
C MET A 16 -6.02 15.36 -30.17
N ALA A 17 -7.19 14.75 -30.37
CA ALA A 17 -7.82 13.88 -29.38
C ALA A 17 -6.95 12.64 -29.07
N ILE A 18 -6.38 12.01 -30.09
CA ILE A 18 -5.41 10.90 -29.94
C ILE A 18 -4.21 11.39 -29.13
N SER A 19 -3.56 12.51 -29.50
CA SER A 19 -2.39 13.02 -28.78
C SER A 19 -2.70 13.37 -27.32
N ARG A 20 -3.86 13.97 -27.03
CA ARG A 20 -4.30 14.27 -25.65
C ARG A 20 -4.49 12.98 -24.84
N THR A 21 -5.11 11.97 -25.44
CA THR A 21 -5.37 10.67 -24.82
C THR A 21 -4.07 9.93 -24.51
N VAL A 22 -3.14 9.86 -25.47
CA VAL A 22 -1.82 9.24 -25.31
C VAL A 22 -1.03 9.91 -24.18
N LYS A 23 -0.99 11.25 -24.15
CA LYS A 23 -0.34 12.00 -23.05
C LYS A 23 -0.95 11.65 -21.68
N GLU A 24 -2.27 11.48 -21.61
CA GLU A 24 -2.94 11.12 -20.38
C GLU A 24 -2.68 9.67 -19.96
N ILE A 25 -2.58 8.72 -20.91
CA ILE A 25 -2.17 7.33 -20.63
C ILE A 25 -0.79 7.32 -19.97
N PHE A 26 0.20 8.01 -20.54
CA PHE A 26 1.55 8.10 -19.95
C PHE A 26 1.56 8.78 -18.59
N ARG A 27 0.71 9.79 -18.39
CA ARG A 27 0.52 10.42 -17.08
C ARG A 27 -0.07 9.43 -16.06
N GLN A 28 -1.10 8.69 -16.43
CA GLN A 28 -1.73 7.69 -15.56
C GLN A 28 -0.81 6.51 -15.25
N GLN A 29 0.07 6.12 -16.17
CA GLN A 29 1.09 5.09 -15.93
C GLN A 29 1.95 5.40 -14.68
N ASN A 30 2.22 6.68 -14.41
CA ASN A 30 2.96 7.13 -13.23
C ASN A 30 2.05 7.45 -12.03
N ASN A 31 0.88 8.04 -12.29
CA ASN A 31 0.00 8.54 -11.23
C ASN A 31 -0.86 7.46 -10.57
N LEU A 32 -1.29 6.45 -11.33
CA LEU A 32 -2.14 5.38 -10.82
C LEU A 32 -1.40 4.55 -9.75
N PRO A 33 -0.17 4.05 -9.99
CA PRO A 33 0.57 3.31 -8.96
C PRO A 33 0.81 4.14 -7.69
N ARG A 34 1.13 5.43 -7.84
CA ARG A 34 1.29 6.36 -6.70
C ARG A 34 0.01 6.49 -5.89
N SER A 35 -1.12 6.71 -6.57
CA SER A 35 -2.43 6.83 -5.91
C SER A 35 -2.82 5.55 -5.18
N CYS A 36 -2.55 4.39 -5.79
CA CYS A 36 -2.74 3.09 -5.17
C CYS A 36 -1.90 2.92 -3.88
N ALA A 37 -0.63 3.34 -3.90
CA ALA A 37 0.23 3.27 -2.73
C ALA A 37 -0.22 4.22 -1.60
N ILE A 38 -0.70 5.42 -1.92
CA ILE A 38 -1.25 6.35 -0.92
C ILE A 38 -2.47 5.75 -0.22
N GLU A 39 -3.41 5.20 -1.00
CA GLU A 39 -4.62 4.59 -0.47
C GLU A 39 -4.31 3.36 0.38
N ALA A 40 -3.40 2.50 -0.10
CA ALA A 40 -2.94 1.33 0.65
C ALA A 40 -2.25 1.72 1.96
N ARG A 41 -1.45 2.80 1.99
CA ARG A 41 -0.87 3.36 3.22
C ARG A 41 -1.96 3.77 4.20
N ASN A 42 -2.97 4.51 3.74
CA ASN A 42 -4.04 5.01 4.61
C ASN A 42 -4.84 3.84 5.20
N LEU A 43 -5.08 2.78 4.41
CA LEU A 43 -5.70 1.56 4.89
C LEU A 43 -4.83 0.82 5.93
N LEU A 44 -3.53 0.71 5.69
CA LEU A 44 -2.57 0.12 6.65
C LEU A 44 -2.56 0.87 7.97
N ILE A 45 -2.42 2.20 7.93
CA ILE A 45 -2.44 3.06 9.12
C ILE A 45 -3.78 2.93 9.85
N GLY A 46 -4.89 2.94 9.10
CA GLY A 46 -6.23 2.74 9.63
C GLY A 46 -6.39 1.39 10.34
N ASN A 47 -5.91 0.31 9.72
CA ASN A 47 -5.98 -1.04 10.28
C ASN A 47 -5.09 -1.22 11.51
N ILE A 48 -3.90 -0.62 11.53
CA ILE A 48 -3.03 -0.56 12.71
C ILE A 48 -3.69 0.23 13.83
N ASN A 49 -4.32 1.36 13.49
CA ASN A 49 -4.90 2.24 14.49
C ASN A 49 -6.20 1.71 15.10
N LYS A 50 -7.06 1.14 14.28
CA LYS A 50 -8.29 0.47 14.72
C LYS A 50 -8.04 -0.92 15.29
N GLN A 51 -6.81 -1.43 15.10
CA GLN A 51 -6.46 -2.81 15.35
C GLN A 51 -7.48 -3.75 14.69
N SER A 52 -7.88 -3.45 13.44
CA SER A 52 -8.96 -4.14 12.72
C SER A 52 -8.77 -5.65 12.61
N PHE A 53 -7.53 -6.11 12.75
CA PHE A 53 -7.14 -7.52 12.78
C PHE A 53 -6.76 -8.00 14.19
N LEU A 54 -7.48 -7.52 15.22
CA LEU A 54 -7.46 -8.11 16.55
C LEU A 54 -8.04 -9.53 16.50
N TYR A 55 -7.35 -10.46 17.16
CA TYR A 55 -7.73 -11.87 17.35
C TYR A 55 -9.23 -12.21 17.16
N GLN A 56 -9.50 -13.21 16.31
CA GLN A 56 -10.28 -14.35 16.81
C GLN A 56 -9.37 -15.11 17.78
N SER A 57 -9.79 -15.27 19.04
CA SER A 57 -9.00 -15.98 20.04
C SER A 57 -8.89 -17.46 19.66
N TYR A 58 -7.66 -17.97 19.47
CA TYR A 58 -7.41 -19.38 19.15
C TYR A 58 -7.95 -20.37 20.20
N SER A 59 -8.11 -19.95 21.47
CA SER A 59 -8.67 -20.78 22.54
C SER A 59 -9.16 -19.96 23.75
N LYS A 60 -10.02 -20.56 24.60
CA LYS A 60 -10.49 -19.94 25.86
C LYS A 60 -9.34 -19.66 26.85
N ALA A 61 -8.30 -20.49 26.87
CA ALA A 61 -7.12 -20.31 27.73
C ALA A 61 -6.30 -19.07 27.33
N TYR A 62 -6.15 -18.83 26.01
CA TYR A 62 -5.46 -17.65 25.49
C TYR A 62 -6.18 -16.35 25.85
N ARG A 63 -7.52 -16.35 25.78
CA ARG A 63 -8.35 -15.21 26.22
C ARG A 63 -8.14 -14.90 27.70
N LYS A 64 -8.12 -15.92 28.57
CA LYS A 64 -7.87 -15.77 30.02
C LYS A 64 -6.45 -15.25 30.31
N TRP A 65 -5.43 -15.77 29.61
CA TRP A 65 -4.05 -15.27 29.74
C TRP A 65 -3.93 -13.79 29.34
N LYS A 66 -4.57 -13.38 28.23
CA LYS A 66 -4.61 -11.99 27.77
C LYS A 66 -5.33 -11.03 28.72
N ILE A 67 -6.38 -11.49 29.40
CA ILE A 67 -7.10 -10.74 30.44
C ILE A 67 -6.21 -10.62 31.69
N LYS A 68 -5.54 -11.71 32.08
CA LYS A 68 -4.67 -11.79 33.26
C LYS A 68 -3.36 -11.00 33.14
N MET A 69 -2.73 -10.99 31.97
CA MET A 69 -1.50 -10.23 31.70
C MET A 69 -1.74 -8.75 31.42
N GLY A 70 -2.98 -8.30 31.57
CA GLY A 70 -3.35 -6.91 31.43
C GLY A 70 -3.48 -6.48 29.97
N TYR A 71 -4.66 -5.96 29.66
CA TYR A 71 -4.70 -4.62 29.11
C TYR A 71 -3.87 -3.72 30.05
N PRO A 72 -2.65 -3.35 29.64
CA PRO A 72 -2.46 -1.96 29.30
C PRO A 72 -1.74 -1.84 27.96
N LEU A 73 -2.03 -0.76 27.25
CA LEU A 73 -1.22 0.16 26.42
C LEU A 73 0.21 -0.22 25.89
N ILE A 74 0.83 -1.32 26.31
CA ILE A 74 2.24 -1.67 26.11
C ILE A 74 2.49 -2.47 24.83
N TYR A 75 1.55 -3.31 24.36
CA TYR A 75 1.76 -4.11 23.15
C TYR A 75 2.10 -3.25 21.92
N TRP A 76 1.63 -2.00 21.95
CA TRP A 76 1.77 -1.01 20.91
C TRP A 76 2.66 0.16 21.37
N ARG A 77 3.64 -0.07 22.27
CA ARG A 77 4.69 0.94 22.55
C ARG A 77 5.38 1.42 21.28
N LEU A 78 5.53 0.54 20.29
CA LEU A 78 6.07 0.80 18.95
C LEU A 78 5.01 1.15 17.90
N ARG A 79 3.74 1.31 18.28
CA ARG A 79 2.64 1.62 17.34
C ARG A 79 2.76 2.99 16.73
N GLY A 80 3.06 3.97 17.58
CA GLY A 80 3.27 5.34 17.13
C GLY A 80 4.39 5.35 16.10
N ASP A 81 5.53 4.75 16.45
CA ASP A 81 6.69 4.68 15.56
C ASP A 81 6.36 3.90 14.27
N LEU A 82 5.68 2.75 14.35
CA LEU A 82 5.27 2.00 13.17
C LEU A 82 4.31 2.82 12.28
N ALA A 83 3.23 3.35 12.84
CA ALA A 83 2.21 4.07 12.08
C ALA A 83 2.75 5.37 11.48
N ASN A 84 3.57 6.12 12.23
CA ASN A 84 4.20 7.35 11.78
C ASN A 84 5.24 7.09 10.68
N ASN A 85 5.84 5.90 10.67
CA ASN A 85 6.85 5.53 9.67
C ASN A 85 6.32 4.69 8.50
N ILE A 86 5.02 4.37 8.46
CA ILE A 86 4.42 3.88 7.22
C ILE A 86 4.37 5.03 6.22
N ARG A 87 5.07 4.84 5.11
CA ARG A 87 5.16 5.78 4.00
C ARG A 87 4.71 5.13 2.71
N PHE A 88 4.38 5.95 1.73
CA PHE A 88 4.37 5.52 0.34
C PHE A 88 5.69 5.96 -0.28
N PHE A 89 6.39 5.07 -0.95
CA PHE A 89 7.70 5.37 -1.51
C PHE A 89 7.89 4.66 -2.84
N ARG A 90 8.74 5.24 -3.68
CA ARG A 90 9.12 4.66 -4.97
C ARG A 90 10.13 3.56 -4.71
N LYS A 91 9.88 2.35 -5.21
CA LYS A 91 10.87 1.27 -5.23
C LYS A 91 11.87 1.57 -6.32
N SER A 92 13.17 1.42 -6.06
CA SER A 92 14.17 1.49 -7.12
C SER A 92 13.94 0.34 -8.11
N ALA A 93 14.22 0.60 -9.40
CA ALA A 93 14.04 -0.39 -10.48
C ALA A 93 14.86 -1.68 -10.26
N ALA A 94 15.89 -1.63 -9.40
CA ALA A 94 16.72 -2.78 -9.02
C ALA A 94 16.01 -3.76 -8.07
N LEU A 95 14.99 -3.32 -7.34
CA LEU A 95 14.25 -4.13 -6.37
C LEU A 95 12.87 -4.56 -6.89
N THR A 96 12.43 -4.02 -8.02
CA THR A 96 11.25 -4.50 -8.74
C THR A 96 11.66 -5.69 -9.57
N SER A 97 10.98 -6.83 -9.41
CA SER A 97 11.14 -7.98 -10.30
C SER A 97 11.19 -7.50 -11.75
N MET A 98 12.14 -8.02 -12.53
CA MET A 98 12.05 -7.95 -13.99
C MET A 98 10.62 -8.28 -14.38
N ASP A 99 9.99 -7.41 -15.16
CA ASP A 99 8.82 -7.83 -15.93
C ASP A 99 9.23 -9.12 -16.67
N PRO A 100 8.38 -10.17 -16.78
CA PRO A 100 8.65 -11.33 -17.63
C PRO A 100 9.13 -10.98 -19.06
N SER A 101 8.91 -9.74 -19.53
CA SER A 101 9.48 -9.19 -20.77
C SER A 101 10.95 -8.71 -20.71
N GLY A 102 11.64 -8.84 -19.58
CA GLY A 102 13.05 -8.43 -19.39
C GLY A 102 13.28 -6.91 -19.28
N ARG A 103 12.23 -6.08 -19.29
CA ARG A 103 12.37 -4.62 -19.17
C ARG A 103 12.63 -4.20 -17.73
N LYS A 104 13.64 -3.35 -17.50
CA LYS A 104 13.86 -2.67 -16.21
C LYS A 104 12.57 -1.94 -15.82
N GLY A 105 12.01 -2.37 -14.69
CA GLY A 105 10.60 -2.26 -14.35
C GLY A 105 10.02 -0.85 -14.32
N GLY A 106 8.74 -0.76 -14.68
CA GLY A 106 7.95 0.45 -14.59
C GLY A 106 7.92 1.05 -13.17
N VAL A 107 7.42 2.27 -13.08
CA VAL A 107 7.36 3.03 -11.81
C VAL A 107 6.56 2.26 -10.76
N SER A 108 7.27 1.65 -9.82
CA SER A 108 6.65 0.89 -8.73
C SER A 108 6.62 1.72 -7.47
N TRP A 109 5.42 2.03 -7.02
CA TRP A 109 5.15 2.63 -5.72
C TRP A 109 4.68 1.55 -4.76
N MET A 110 5.12 1.62 -3.51
CA MET A 110 4.70 0.71 -2.46
C MET A 110 4.27 1.49 -1.23
N ALA A 111 3.38 0.89 -0.46
CA ALA A 111 3.01 1.34 0.87
C ALA A 111 3.63 0.41 1.91
N GLY A 112 4.31 0.97 2.90
CA GLY A 112 4.94 0.18 3.95
C GLY A 112 5.99 0.97 4.71
N VAL A 113 6.88 0.27 5.40
CA VAL A 113 8.02 0.87 6.09
C VAL A 113 9.24 0.78 5.18
N PRO A 114 9.88 1.90 4.80
CA PRO A 114 11.15 1.87 4.07
C PRO A 114 12.24 1.15 4.87
N GLY A 115 13.20 0.53 4.17
CA GLY A 115 14.39 -0.02 4.81
C GLY A 115 15.22 1.07 5.50
N GLY A 116 15.89 0.71 6.60
CA GLY A 116 16.78 1.63 7.33
C GLY A 116 16.08 2.62 8.26
N ILE A 117 14.76 2.52 8.46
CA ILE A 117 14.05 3.33 9.46
C ILE A 117 14.13 2.64 10.82
N TYR A 118 14.54 3.40 11.84
CA TYR A 118 14.65 2.98 13.23
C TYR A 118 13.50 3.56 14.08
N ASP A 119 13.14 2.87 15.15
CA ASP A 119 12.27 3.43 16.18
C ASP A 119 13.03 4.44 17.07
N SER A 120 12.32 5.06 18.01
CA SER A 120 12.92 6.07 18.90
C SER A 120 13.79 5.50 20.02
N GLY A 121 14.03 4.18 20.10
CA GLY A 121 14.69 3.53 21.23
C GLY A 121 13.86 3.51 22.51
N GLY A 122 14.34 2.80 23.55
CA GLY A 122 13.70 2.67 24.86
C GLY A 122 12.35 1.93 24.85
N LYS A 123 11.99 1.33 23.71
CA LYS A 123 10.65 0.80 23.42
C LYS A 123 10.68 -0.62 22.86
N ASN A 124 11.75 -1.40 23.09
CA ASN A 124 11.74 -2.81 22.69
C ASN A 124 10.60 -3.58 23.41
N TRP A 125 10.37 -4.84 23.03
CA TRP A 125 9.33 -5.68 23.66
C TRP A 125 9.47 -5.81 25.19
N SER A 126 10.67 -5.58 25.74
CA SER A 126 10.95 -5.54 27.19
C SER A 126 10.97 -4.13 27.80
N GLY A 127 10.67 -3.07 27.03
CA GLY A 127 10.59 -1.70 27.51
C GLY A 127 11.91 -0.97 27.79
N SER A 128 13.01 -1.42 27.18
CA SER A 128 14.36 -0.84 27.35
C SER A 128 15.15 -0.91 26.03
N GLY A 129 16.41 -0.49 25.99
CA GLY A 129 17.32 -0.80 24.87
C GLY A 129 17.40 0.22 23.73
N ALA A 130 18.36 -0.02 22.83
CA ALA A 130 18.73 0.88 21.73
C ALA A 130 17.67 0.92 20.61
N PRO A 131 17.66 2.00 19.79
CA PRO A 131 16.85 2.08 18.57
C PRO A 131 16.95 0.83 17.71
N THR A 132 15.81 0.26 17.32
CA THR A 132 15.75 -0.95 16.50
C THR A 132 15.08 -0.68 15.16
N GLN A 133 15.48 -1.40 14.10
CA GLN A 133 14.84 -1.26 12.79
C GLN A 133 13.37 -1.63 12.85
N ILE A 134 12.51 -0.74 12.36
CA ILE A 134 11.07 -0.92 12.37
C ILE A 134 10.65 -2.15 11.56
N ALA A 135 11.35 -2.43 10.46
CA ALA A 135 11.12 -3.59 9.63
C ALA A 135 11.27 -4.92 10.39
N LEU A 136 12.14 -4.99 11.40
CA LEU A 136 12.39 -6.19 12.19
C LEU A 136 11.15 -6.61 12.97
N TYR A 137 10.59 -5.69 13.77
CA TYR A 137 9.39 -6.01 14.53
C TYR A 137 8.13 -5.99 13.65
N ALA A 138 8.10 -5.26 12.54
CA ALA A 138 7.03 -5.38 11.55
C ALA A 138 6.96 -6.79 10.95
N ARG A 139 8.12 -7.42 10.68
CA ARG A 139 8.22 -8.81 10.22
C ARG A 139 7.79 -9.80 11.30
N VAL A 140 8.23 -9.61 12.54
CA VAL A 140 7.78 -10.43 13.69
C VAL A 140 6.28 -10.29 13.89
N ASN A 141 5.71 -9.10 13.68
CA ASN A 141 4.27 -8.93 13.72
C ASN A 141 3.61 -9.69 12.56
N GLU A 142 4.07 -9.55 11.32
CA GLU A 142 3.44 -10.24 10.18
C GLU A 142 3.48 -11.78 10.31
N TYR A 143 4.61 -12.35 10.73
CA TYR A 143 4.88 -13.80 10.65
C TYR A 143 5.07 -14.51 11.99
N GLY A 144 5.21 -13.77 13.09
CA GLY A 144 5.49 -14.34 14.41
C GLY A 144 6.92 -14.83 14.59
N ASN A 145 7.17 -15.44 15.74
CA ASN A 145 8.37 -16.19 16.12
C ASN A 145 8.02 -17.18 17.26
N SER A 146 9.03 -17.85 17.84
CA SER A 146 8.85 -18.85 18.91
C SER A 146 8.17 -18.33 20.19
N LYS A 147 8.20 -17.01 20.44
CA LYS A 147 7.64 -16.36 21.64
C LYS A 147 6.43 -15.48 21.34
N VAL A 148 6.22 -15.11 20.07
CA VAL A 148 5.21 -14.15 19.63
C VAL A 148 4.46 -14.73 18.43
N PRO A 149 3.15 -14.99 18.52
CA PRO A 149 2.40 -15.53 17.39
C PRO A 149 2.30 -14.53 16.23
N ALA A 150 2.13 -15.06 15.01
CA ALA A 150 1.92 -14.27 13.80
C ALA A 150 0.65 -13.40 13.87
N ARG A 151 0.75 -12.18 13.32
CA ARG A 151 -0.30 -11.15 13.27
C ARG A 151 -0.24 -10.48 11.90
N PRO A 152 -0.87 -11.10 10.89
CA PRO A 152 -0.79 -10.61 9.54
C PRO A 152 -1.51 -9.26 9.44
N LEU A 153 -0.74 -8.16 9.34
CA LEU A 153 -1.23 -6.78 9.23
C LEU A 153 -1.14 -6.32 7.77
N PHE A 154 -0.07 -6.70 7.08
CA PHE A 154 0.23 -6.24 5.74
C PHE A 154 -0.51 -7.06 4.69
N ARG A 155 -0.46 -8.41 4.77
CA ARG A 155 -1.10 -9.28 3.77
C ARG A 155 -2.63 -9.15 3.72
N PRO A 156 -3.38 -9.16 4.84
CA PRO A 156 -4.84 -9.00 4.80
C PRO A 156 -5.23 -7.61 4.31
N THR A 157 -4.47 -6.57 4.70
CA THR A 157 -4.67 -5.22 4.19
C THR A 157 -4.46 -5.14 2.68
N ALA A 158 -3.44 -5.80 2.14
CA ALA A 158 -3.21 -5.85 0.70
C ALA A 158 -4.37 -6.53 -0.05
N LEU A 159 -4.94 -7.59 0.52
CA LEU A 159 -6.12 -8.26 -0.04
C LEU A 159 -7.37 -7.39 0.04
N GLN A 160 -7.62 -6.73 1.17
CA GLN A 160 -8.71 -5.77 1.32
C GLN A 160 -8.58 -4.62 0.31
N TYR A 161 -7.38 -4.08 0.16
CA TYR A 161 -7.06 -3.06 -0.83
C TYR A 161 -7.39 -3.54 -2.25
N LYS A 162 -6.87 -4.71 -2.63
CA LYS A 162 -7.09 -5.31 -3.96
C LYS A 162 -8.57 -5.50 -4.28
N LYS A 163 -9.39 -5.90 -3.29
CA LYS A 163 -10.82 -6.13 -3.49
C LYS A 163 -11.62 -4.83 -3.53
N ALA A 164 -11.41 -3.91 -2.58
CA ALA A 164 -12.31 -2.78 -2.37
C ALA A 164 -11.87 -1.46 -3.04
N TYR A 165 -10.57 -1.28 -3.26
CA TYR A 165 -10.01 0.03 -3.66
C TYR A 165 -9.34 0.00 -5.04
N LEU A 166 -8.66 -1.09 -5.40
CA LEU A 166 -8.02 -1.22 -6.71
C LEU A 166 -8.99 -1.03 -7.89
N PRO A 167 -10.21 -1.61 -7.90
CA PRO A 167 -11.17 -1.36 -8.98
C PRO A 167 -11.58 0.12 -9.08
N LYS A 168 -11.75 0.79 -7.94
CA LYS A 168 -12.13 2.22 -7.89
C LYS A 168 -11.04 3.11 -8.47
N GLN A 169 -9.77 2.83 -8.15
CA GLN A 169 -8.63 3.57 -8.70
C GLN A 169 -8.48 3.33 -10.21
N GLY A 170 -8.66 2.08 -10.66
CA GLY A 170 -8.69 1.74 -12.08
C GLY A 170 -9.78 2.50 -12.83
N MET A 171 -11.01 2.51 -12.31
CA MET A 171 -12.12 3.25 -12.92
C MET A 171 -11.87 4.76 -12.98
N ARG A 172 -11.34 5.37 -11.91
CA ARG A 172 -10.97 6.80 -11.90
C ARG A 172 -9.92 7.13 -12.98
N SER A 173 -8.94 6.26 -13.18
CA SER A 173 -7.93 6.41 -14.24
C SER A 173 -8.57 6.31 -15.63
N LEU A 174 -9.43 5.30 -15.85
CA LEU A 174 -10.14 5.13 -17.11
C LEU A 174 -11.04 6.32 -17.44
N LEU A 175 -11.77 6.88 -16.46
CA LEU A 175 -12.60 8.07 -16.66
C LEU A 175 -11.76 9.29 -17.06
N ARG A 176 -10.56 9.47 -16.48
CA ARG A 176 -9.64 10.54 -16.87
C ARG A 176 -9.15 10.38 -18.31
N ILE A 177 -8.77 9.16 -18.71
CA ILE A 177 -8.34 8.85 -20.07
C ILE A 177 -9.50 9.10 -21.05
N ARG A 178 -10.69 8.56 -20.76
CA ARG A 178 -11.90 8.75 -21.58
C ARG A 178 -12.28 10.22 -21.71
N GLY A 179 -12.10 11.01 -20.65
CA GLY A 179 -12.34 12.44 -20.67
C GLY A 179 -11.45 13.24 -21.63
N LYS A 180 -10.32 12.68 -22.09
CA LYS A 180 -9.44 13.31 -23.09
C LYS A 180 -9.78 12.97 -24.54
N TRP A 181 -10.59 11.93 -24.73
CA TRP A 181 -11.11 11.53 -26.03
C TRP A 181 -12.26 12.43 -26.50
N ARG A 182 -13.02 12.97 -25.53
CA ARG A 182 -14.05 13.99 -25.78
C ARG A 182 -13.41 15.34 -26.13
#